data_AF-A0AB35IK42-F1
#
_entry.id   AF-A0AB35IK42-F1
#
_cell.length_a   1.000
_cell.length_b   1.000
_cell.length_c   1.000
_cell.angle_alpha   90.00
_cell.angle_beta   90.00
_cell.angle_gamma   90.00
#
_symmetry.space_group_name_H-M   'P 1'
#
loop_
_entity.id
_entity.type
_entity.pdbx_description
1 polymer ?
#
loop_
_entity_poly.entity_id
_entity_poly.type
_entity_poly.pdbx_seq_one_letter_code
_entity_poly.pdbx_strand_id
1 'polypeptide(L)'
;MTKITKDIIIETAYQLFFKHGYNNVTINDICKECKITKPTFYTYIKSKDDILAHFYDDITEAIVANTANIIMAENYWQQLLICFETLMEESIKLGYDLSSQMFIMNLKEDRGSFDFRDHLTNIAIAIIKKGQATKQIRNQNDPEILYQASAYAFTGYELMWCIKKGQFDWKKELRIALENIYDVAPELRS
;
A
#
# COMPACT_ATOMS: atom_id res chain seq x y z
N MET A 1 15.67 -5.69 30.56
CA MET A 1 16.17 -5.46 29.19
C MET A 1 15.26 -6.24 28.26
N THR A 2 14.52 -5.55 27.39
CA THR A 2 13.70 -6.20 26.35
C THR A 2 14.64 -6.95 25.41
N LYS A 3 14.36 -8.22 25.14
CA LYS A 3 15.14 -9.04 24.20
C LYS A 3 15.00 -8.43 22.81
N ILE A 4 16.12 -8.24 22.09
CA ILE A 4 16.07 -7.73 20.72
C ILE A 4 15.30 -8.73 19.82
N THR A 5 14.39 -8.21 19.02
CA THR A 5 13.63 -8.98 18.02
C THR A 5 13.81 -8.33 16.65
N LYS A 6 13.42 -9.06 15.61
CA LYS A 6 13.38 -8.55 14.24
C LYS A 6 12.51 -7.28 14.15
N ASP A 7 11.34 -7.31 14.78
CA ASP A 7 10.37 -6.21 14.76
C ASP A 7 10.91 -4.94 15.42
N ILE A 8 11.64 -5.07 16.54
CA ILE A 8 12.28 -3.91 17.19
C ILE A 8 13.32 -3.26 16.26
N ILE A 9 14.10 -4.07 15.53
CA ILE A 9 15.09 -3.55 14.57
C ILE A 9 14.39 -2.83 13.42
N ILE A 10 13.31 -3.40 12.89
CA ILE A 10 12.51 -2.83 11.80
C ILE A 10 11.88 -1.50 12.24
N GLU A 11 11.19 -1.47 13.38
CA GLU A 11 10.56 -0.27 13.92
C GLU A 11 11.58 0.84 14.17
N THR A 12 12.74 0.50 14.75
CA THR A 12 13.82 1.47 14.99
C THR A 12 14.37 2.01 13.67
N ALA A 13 14.57 1.15 12.66
CA ALA A 13 15.03 1.57 11.35
C ALA A 13 14.02 2.51 10.67
N TYR A 14 12.72 2.21 10.77
CA TYR A 14 11.67 3.08 10.24
C TYR A 14 11.69 4.46 10.89
N GLN A 15 11.79 4.53 12.22
CA GLN A 15 11.90 5.82 12.93
C GLN A 15 13.11 6.63 12.45
N LEU A 16 14.25 5.98 12.23
CA LEU A 16 15.43 6.63 11.66
C LEU A 16 15.20 7.08 10.22
N PHE A 17 14.57 6.26 9.38
CA PHE A 17 14.24 6.60 8.00
C PHE A 17 13.30 7.80 7.91
N PHE A 18 12.24 7.85 8.72
CA PHE A 18 11.32 8.99 8.77
C PHE A 18 12.04 10.28 9.20
N LYS A 19 12.98 10.18 10.13
CA LYS A 19 13.68 11.35 10.68
C LYS A 19 14.81 11.86 9.78
N HIS A 20 15.51 10.95 9.10
CA HIS A 20 16.76 11.27 8.42
C HIS A 20 16.73 11.01 6.91
N GLY A 21 15.70 10.34 6.39
CA GLY A 21 15.60 9.88 5.01
C GLY A 21 16.32 8.55 4.80
N TYR A 22 15.75 7.67 3.96
CA TYR A 22 16.25 6.31 3.76
C TYR A 22 17.74 6.26 3.42
N ASN A 23 18.18 7.12 2.50
CA ASN A 23 19.55 7.12 1.99
C ASN A 23 20.59 7.60 3.00
N ASN A 24 20.19 8.37 4.01
CA ASN A 24 21.11 8.92 5.01
C ASN A 24 21.29 8.03 6.24
N VAL A 25 20.48 6.98 6.38
CA VAL A 25 20.57 6.02 7.49
C VAL A 25 21.40 4.82 7.07
N THR A 26 22.41 4.49 7.88
CA THR A 26 23.25 3.32 7.70
C THR A 26 22.86 2.18 8.65
N ILE A 27 23.30 0.96 8.34
CA ILE A 27 23.16 -0.19 9.26
C ILE A 27 23.85 0.10 10.60
N ASN A 28 24.93 0.87 10.61
CA ASN A 28 25.61 1.28 11.85
C ASN A 28 24.72 2.16 12.73
N ASP A 29 23.97 3.09 12.14
CA ASP A 29 23.07 3.97 12.88
C ASP A 29 21.95 3.15 13.53
N ILE A 30 21.37 2.20 12.78
CA ILE A 30 20.35 1.28 13.28
C ILE A 30 20.91 0.42 14.42
N CYS A 31 22.09 -0.16 14.24
CA CYS A 31 22.75 -0.98 15.28
C CYS A 31 23.00 -0.17 16.55
N LYS A 32 23.47 1.09 16.40
CA LYS A 32 23.74 1.99 17.51
C LYS A 32 22.47 2.32 18.28
N GLU A 33 21.38 2.63 17.58
CA GLU A 33 20.08 2.95 18.19
C GLU A 33 19.49 1.74 18.91
N CYS A 34 19.56 0.55 18.28
CA CYS A 34 19.14 -0.72 18.86
C CYS A 34 20.06 -1.24 19.97
N LYS A 35 21.23 -0.62 20.18
CA LYS A 35 22.29 -1.09 21.10
C LYS A 35 22.75 -2.52 20.81
N ILE A 36 22.91 -2.85 19.53
CA ILE A 36 23.38 -4.15 19.04
C ILE A 36 24.63 -4.02 18.16
N THR A 37 25.26 -5.15 17.84
CA THR A 37 26.39 -5.21 16.91
C THR A 37 25.92 -5.52 15.48
N LYS A 38 26.75 -5.23 14.47
CA LYS A 38 26.46 -5.64 13.08
C LYS A 38 26.21 -7.16 12.94
N PRO A 39 27.05 -8.06 13.51
CA PRO A 39 26.75 -9.49 13.48
C PRO A 39 25.36 -9.81 14.03
N THR A 40 24.96 -9.20 15.14
CA THR A 40 23.61 -9.35 15.71
C THR A 40 22.53 -8.81 14.78
N PHE A 41 22.75 -7.69 14.10
CA PHE A 41 21.79 -7.20 13.10
C PHE A 41 21.60 -8.22 11.97
N TYR A 42 22.70 -8.75 11.43
CA TYR A 42 22.66 -9.71 10.31
C TYR A 42 22.09 -11.08 10.69
N THR A 43 21.92 -11.41 11.98
CA THR A 43 21.17 -12.61 12.38
C THR A 43 19.66 -12.47 12.19
N TYR A 44 19.14 -11.24 12.08
CA TYR A 44 17.70 -10.96 11.91
C TYR A 44 17.34 -10.40 10.55
N ILE A 45 18.21 -9.57 9.97
CA ILE A 45 17.94 -8.76 8.77
C ILE A 45 19.12 -8.89 7.80
N LYS A 46 18.89 -9.22 6.53
CA LYS A 46 20.01 -9.41 5.58
C LYS A 46 20.50 -8.09 4.98
N SER A 47 19.60 -7.12 4.80
CA SER A 47 19.92 -5.85 4.16
C SER A 47 19.01 -4.71 4.61
N LYS A 48 19.36 -3.47 4.25
CA LYS A 48 18.47 -2.31 4.47
C LYS A 48 17.19 -2.41 3.62
N ASP A 49 17.31 -2.99 2.44
CA ASP A 49 16.20 -3.23 1.51
C ASP A 49 15.23 -4.29 2.06
N ASP A 50 15.72 -5.30 2.79
CA ASP A 50 14.89 -6.29 3.47
C ASP A 50 14.00 -5.65 4.54
N ILE A 51 14.47 -4.56 5.16
CA ILE A 51 13.65 -3.81 6.12
C ILE A 51 12.49 -3.13 5.39
N LEU A 52 12.74 -2.52 4.23
CA LEU A 52 11.68 -1.90 3.43
C LEU A 52 10.68 -2.92 2.88
N ALA A 53 11.12 -4.14 2.57
CA ALA A 53 10.23 -5.20 2.09
C ALA A 53 9.15 -5.56 3.13
N HIS A 54 9.43 -5.42 4.44
CA HIS A 54 8.47 -5.73 5.49
C HIS A 54 7.27 -4.78 5.55
N PHE A 55 7.40 -3.54 5.06
CA PHE A 55 6.23 -2.64 4.97
C PHE A 55 5.11 -3.20 4.08
N TYR A 56 5.44 -4.04 3.09
CA TYR A 56 4.41 -4.62 2.21
C TYR A 56 3.55 -5.67 2.89
N ASP A 57 4.12 -6.41 3.84
CA ASP A 57 3.37 -7.39 4.61
C ASP A 57 2.28 -6.66 5.43
N ASP A 58 2.66 -5.54 6.06
CA ASP A 58 1.76 -4.71 6.87
C ASP A 58 0.59 -4.13 6.05
N ILE A 59 0.82 -3.72 4.79
CA ILE A 59 -0.22 -3.17 3.90
C ILE A 59 -1.30 -4.22 3.59
N THR A 60 -0.91 -5.47 3.37
CA THR A 60 -1.88 -6.55 3.09
C THR A 60 -2.68 -6.88 4.35
N GLU A 61 -2.04 -6.86 5.52
CA GLU A 61 -2.71 -7.03 6.81
C GLU A 61 -3.69 -5.90 7.12
N ALA A 62 -3.43 -4.67 6.67
CA ALA A 62 -4.32 -3.53 6.86
C ALA A 62 -5.71 -3.76 6.23
N ILE A 63 -5.79 -4.38 5.05
CA ILE A 63 -7.08 -4.72 4.43
C ILE A 63 -7.83 -5.77 5.25
N VAL A 64 -7.11 -6.81 5.71
CA VAL A 64 -7.71 -7.84 6.56
C VAL A 64 -8.24 -7.22 7.85
N ALA A 65 -7.48 -6.32 8.48
CA ALA A 65 -7.91 -5.58 9.67
C ALA A 65 -9.13 -4.69 9.40
N ASN A 66 -9.27 -4.13 8.20
CA ASN A 66 -10.38 -3.26 7.83
C ASN A 66 -11.61 -3.99 7.26
N THR A 67 -11.60 -5.33 7.25
CA THR A 67 -12.69 -6.17 6.69
C THR A 67 -14.07 -5.82 7.23
N ALA A 68 -14.18 -5.55 8.54
CA ALA A 68 -15.46 -5.21 9.16
C ALA A 68 -16.07 -3.92 8.55
N ASN A 69 -15.26 -2.88 8.37
CA ASN A 69 -15.71 -1.62 7.79
C ASN A 69 -16.05 -1.78 6.30
N ILE A 70 -15.30 -2.60 5.57
CA ILE A 70 -15.61 -2.95 4.17
C ILE A 70 -17.00 -3.60 4.11
N ILE A 71 -17.29 -4.59 4.96
CA ILE A 71 -18.58 -5.30 4.94
C ILE A 71 -19.74 -4.38 5.35
N MET A 72 -19.53 -3.50 6.34
CA MET A 72 -20.56 -2.62 6.87
C MET A 72 -20.84 -1.38 6.01
N ALA A 73 -20.06 -1.13 4.95
CA ALA A 73 -20.26 0.04 4.11
C ALA A 73 -21.62 0.01 3.42
N GLU A 74 -22.18 1.20 3.20
CA GLU A 74 -23.58 1.39 2.77
C GLU A 74 -23.91 0.75 1.41
N ASN A 75 -22.92 0.66 0.52
CA ASN A 75 -23.11 0.19 -0.85
C ASN A 75 -21.80 -0.41 -1.41
N TYR A 76 -21.89 -1.20 -2.49
CA TYR A 76 -20.75 -1.92 -3.07
C TYR A 76 -19.67 -1.00 -3.65
N TRP A 77 -20.05 0.18 -4.15
CA TRP A 77 -19.06 1.19 -4.54
C TRP A 77 -18.21 1.64 -3.34
N GLN A 78 -18.84 1.93 -2.20
CA GLN A 78 -18.14 2.29 -0.98
C GLN A 78 -17.29 1.14 -0.43
N GLN A 79 -17.75 -0.12 -0.53
CA GLN A 79 -16.94 -1.28 -0.14
C GLN A 79 -15.63 -1.33 -0.94
N LEU A 80 -15.72 -1.13 -2.25
CA LEU A 80 -14.55 -1.12 -3.13
C LEU A 80 -13.63 0.08 -2.87
N LEU A 81 -14.22 1.26 -2.66
CA LEU A 81 -13.47 2.47 -2.37
C LEU A 81 -12.67 2.34 -1.07
N ILE A 82 -13.26 1.77 -0.01
CA ILE A 82 -12.55 1.52 1.27
C ILE A 82 -11.33 0.62 1.06
N CYS A 83 -11.39 -0.37 0.17
CA CYS A 83 -10.21 -1.19 -0.14
C CYS A 83 -9.06 -0.32 -0.66
N PHE A 84 -9.31 0.55 -1.64
CA PHE A 84 -8.28 1.44 -2.18
C PHE A 84 -7.83 2.50 -1.16
N GLU A 85 -8.75 3.07 -0.38
CA GLU A 85 -8.42 4.07 0.64
C GLU A 85 -7.55 3.49 1.75
N THR A 86 -7.78 2.23 2.15
CA THR A 86 -6.96 1.56 3.16
C THR A 86 -5.52 1.40 2.68
N LEU A 87 -5.31 0.91 1.46
CA LEU A 87 -3.97 0.79 0.86
C LEU A 87 -3.28 2.15 0.76
N MET A 88 -4.04 3.16 0.34
CA MET A 88 -3.55 4.53 0.20
C MET A 88 -3.13 5.14 1.54
N GLU A 89 -3.89 4.92 2.60
CA GLU A 89 -3.56 5.42 3.93
C GLU A 89 -2.24 4.85 4.43
N GLU A 90 -1.95 3.58 4.15
CA GLU A 90 -0.64 2.99 4.47
C GLU A 90 0.49 3.62 3.64
N SER A 91 0.29 3.83 2.34
CA SER A 91 1.27 4.55 1.50
C SER A 91 1.50 6.00 1.97
N ILE A 92 0.45 6.69 2.44
CA ILE A 92 0.56 8.05 3.00
C ILE A 92 1.33 8.04 4.32
N LYS A 93 1.06 7.07 5.22
CA LYS A 93 1.79 6.90 6.49
C LYS A 93 3.27 6.62 6.24
N LEU A 94 3.56 5.79 5.25
CA LEU A 94 4.93 5.47 4.84
C LEU A 94 5.66 6.69 4.26
N GLY A 95 4.91 7.59 3.62
CA GLY A 95 5.43 8.83 3.07
C GLY A 95 6.17 8.62 1.74
N TYR A 96 6.18 9.68 0.92
CA TYR A 96 6.66 9.61 -0.45
C TYR A 96 8.12 9.15 -0.57
N ASP A 97 8.98 9.45 0.42
CA ASP A 97 10.41 9.12 0.35
C ASP A 97 10.61 7.60 0.39
N LEU A 98 10.02 6.94 1.40
CA LEU A 98 10.13 5.50 1.54
C LEU A 98 9.36 4.78 0.42
N SER A 99 8.16 5.25 0.06
CA SER A 99 7.44 4.70 -1.10
C SER A 99 8.26 4.79 -2.39
N SER A 100 8.97 5.89 -2.61
CA SER A 100 9.89 6.03 -3.76
C SER A 100 11.01 4.98 -3.74
N GLN A 101 11.59 4.68 -2.57
CA GLN A 101 12.61 3.64 -2.48
C GLN A 101 12.05 2.27 -2.83
N MET A 102 10.79 2.00 -2.46
CA MET A 102 10.14 0.73 -2.81
C MET A 102 9.96 0.57 -4.32
N PHE A 103 9.53 1.63 -5.02
CA PHE A 103 9.48 1.62 -6.49
C PHE A 103 10.87 1.40 -7.08
N ILE A 104 11.90 2.10 -6.58
CA ILE A 104 13.27 1.96 -7.09
C ILE A 104 13.79 0.53 -6.93
N MET A 105 13.53 -0.12 -5.80
CA MET A 105 13.96 -1.51 -5.58
C MET A 105 13.27 -2.47 -6.56
N ASN A 106 11.94 -2.36 -6.72
CA ASN A 106 11.17 -3.23 -7.62
C ASN A 106 11.48 -2.98 -9.11
N LEU A 107 11.89 -1.76 -9.48
CA LEU A 107 12.35 -1.45 -10.82
C LEU A 107 13.74 -2.01 -11.13
N LYS A 108 14.58 -2.22 -10.11
CA LYS A 108 15.92 -2.83 -10.26
C LYS A 108 15.84 -4.36 -10.32
N GLU A 109 14.99 -4.93 -9.49
CA GLU A 109 14.77 -6.36 -9.35
C GLU A 109 13.33 -6.56 -8.92
N ASP A 110 12.58 -7.37 -9.66
CA ASP A 110 11.20 -7.66 -9.31
C ASP A 110 11.15 -8.43 -7.98
N ARG A 111 10.62 -7.76 -6.94
CA ARG A 111 10.48 -8.32 -5.58
C ARG A 111 9.05 -8.77 -5.30
N GLY A 112 8.16 -8.75 -6.30
CA GLY A 112 6.75 -9.11 -6.16
C GLY A 112 5.99 -8.22 -5.17
N SER A 113 6.52 -7.01 -4.90
CA SER A 113 5.93 -6.14 -3.88
C SER A 113 4.61 -5.51 -4.33
N PHE A 114 4.43 -5.38 -5.64
CA PHE A 114 3.19 -4.89 -6.26
C PHE A 114 2.33 -6.01 -6.86
N ASP A 115 2.67 -7.28 -6.61
CA ASP A 115 1.93 -8.41 -7.16
C ASP A 115 0.53 -8.51 -6.53
N PHE A 116 -0.43 -8.89 -7.36
CA PHE A 116 -1.77 -9.19 -6.90
C PHE A 116 -1.77 -10.31 -5.86
N ARG A 117 -2.56 -10.11 -4.80
CA ARG A 117 -2.81 -11.14 -3.78
C ARG A 117 -4.17 -11.76 -4.06
N ASP A 118 -4.22 -13.08 -4.28
CA ASP A 118 -5.44 -13.80 -4.66
C ASP A 118 -6.65 -13.48 -3.77
N HIS A 119 -6.43 -13.40 -2.45
CA HIS A 119 -7.52 -13.10 -1.52
C HIS A 119 -8.11 -11.70 -1.74
N LEU A 120 -7.27 -10.68 -1.90
CA LEU A 120 -7.69 -9.30 -2.16
C LEU A 120 -8.37 -9.19 -3.53
N THR A 121 -7.77 -9.80 -4.55
CA THR A 121 -8.32 -9.85 -5.91
C THR A 121 -9.72 -10.46 -5.91
N ASN A 122 -9.92 -11.59 -5.23
CA ASN A 122 -11.21 -12.27 -5.16
C ASN A 122 -12.28 -11.42 -4.45
N ILE A 123 -11.92 -10.74 -3.36
CA ILE A 123 -12.83 -9.82 -2.66
C ILE A 123 -13.25 -8.67 -3.59
N ALA A 124 -12.28 -7.99 -4.21
CA ALA A 124 -12.55 -6.86 -5.09
C ALA A 124 -13.42 -7.27 -6.29
N ILE A 125 -13.10 -8.38 -6.96
CA ILE A 125 -13.91 -8.92 -8.07
C ILE A 125 -15.34 -9.24 -7.63
N ALA A 126 -15.53 -9.82 -6.44
CA ALA A 126 -16.86 -10.11 -5.91
C ALA A 126 -17.67 -8.83 -5.64
N ILE A 127 -17.03 -7.79 -5.09
CA ILE A 127 -17.65 -6.48 -4.88
C ILE A 127 -18.05 -5.85 -6.23
N ILE A 128 -17.14 -5.86 -7.21
CA ILE A 128 -17.38 -5.31 -8.55
C ILE A 128 -18.59 -6.00 -9.22
N LYS A 129 -18.65 -7.34 -9.18
CA LYS A 129 -19.77 -8.13 -9.71
C LYS A 129 -21.11 -7.72 -9.09
N LYS A 130 -21.15 -7.53 -7.77
CA LYS A 130 -22.36 -7.11 -7.06
C LYS A 130 -22.73 -5.65 -7.37
N GLY A 131 -21.75 -4.77 -7.47
CA GLY A 131 -21.92 -3.39 -7.90
C GLY A 131 -22.50 -3.29 -9.31
N GLN A 132 -22.06 -4.14 -10.23
CA GLN A 132 -22.60 -4.25 -11.58
C GLN A 132 -24.04 -4.75 -11.59
N ALA A 133 -24.33 -5.85 -10.88
CA ALA A 133 -25.68 -6.42 -10.78
C ALA A 133 -26.72 -5.44 -10.20
N THR A 134 -26.28 -4.53 -9.32
CA THR A 134 -27.11 -3.49 -8.70
C THR A 134 -27.03 -2.13 -9.40
N LYS A 135 -26.32 -2.03 -10.53
CA LYS A 135 -26.11 -0.81 -11.33
C LYS A 135 -25.41 0.34 -10.60
N GLN A 136 -24.78 0.08 -9.46
CA GLN A 136 -23.92 1.05 -8.76
C GLN A 136 -22.63 1.30 -9.54
N ILE A 137 -22.07 0.23 -10.12
CA ILE A 137 -20.98 0.25 -11.10
C ILE A 137 -21.63 0.03 -12.46
N ARG A 138 -21.67 1.06 -13.32
CA ARG A 138 -22.38 0.97 -14.60
C ARG A 138 -21.51 0.37 -15.70
N ASN A 139 -20.19 0.42 -15.56
CA ASN A 139 -19.28 -0.25 -16.49
C ASN A 139 -19.46 -1.77 -16.41
N GLN A 140 -19.98 -2.39 -17.48
CA GLN A 140 -20.29 -3.83 -17.57
C GLN A 140 -19.16 -4.69 -18.16
N ASN A 141 -17.96 -4.12 -18.34
CA ASN A 141 -16.80 -4.92 -18.75
C ASN A 141 -16.43 -5.95 -17.68
N ASP A 142 -15.58 -6.91 -18.07
CA ASP A 142 -15.15 -7.98 -17.18
C ASP A 142 -14.61 -7.44 -15.83
N PRO A 143 -15.14 -7.89 -14.68
CA PRO A 143 -14.72 -7.45 -13.35
C PRO A 143 -13.23 -7.60 -13.07
N GLU A 144 -12.59 -8.66 -13.58
CA GLU A 144 -11.17 -8.92 -13.39
C GLU A 144 -10.34 -7.89 -14.17
N ILE A 145 -10.74 -7.59 -15.41
CA ILE A 145 -10.11 -6.54 -16.22
C ILE A 145 -10.29 -5.16 -15.57
N LEU A 146 -11.49 -4.86 -15.04
CA LEU A 146 -11.75 -3.61 -14.34
C LEU A 146 -10.89 -3.49 -13.07
N TYR A 147 -10.80 -4.55 -12.28
CA TYR A 147 -9.95 -4.58 -11.10
C TYR A 147 -8.48 -4.39 -11.46
N GLN A 148 -7.97 -5.11 -12.46
CA GLN A 148 -6.59 -4.96 -12.92
C GLN A 148 -6.29 -3.52 -13.37
N ALA A 149 -7.17 -2.93 -14.18
CA ALA A 149 -7.02 -1.55 -14.62
C ALA A 149 -7.01 -0.55 -13.44
N SER A 150 -7.91 -0.74 -12.47
CA SER A 150 -7.99 0.11 -11.28
C SER A 150 -6.77 -0.02 -10.35
N ALA A 151 -6.20 -1.22 -10.21
CA ALA A 151 -5.01 -1.45 -9.42
C ALA A 151 -3.77 -0.85 -10.09
N TYR A 152 -3.63 -0.97 -11.41
CA TYR A 152 -2.57 -0.28 -12.15
C TYR A 152 -2.75 1.24 -12.10
N ALA A 153 -3.98 1.75 -12.11
CA ALA A 153 -4.24 3.15 -11.87
C ALA A 153 -3.77 3.56 -10.46
N PHE A 154 -4.12 2.81 -9.41
CA PHE A 154 -3.63 3.04 -8.05
C PHE A 154 -2.10 3.14 -8.01
N THR A 155 -1.38 2.15 -8.53
CA THR A 155 0.09 2.14 -8.56
C THR A 155 0.64 3.33 -9.36
N GLY A 156 -0.01 3.69 -10.47
CA GLY A 156 0.37 4.84 -11.29
C GLY A 156 0.22 6.17 -10.55
N TYR A 157 -0.89 6.37 -9.83
CA TYR A 157 -1.09 7.57 -9.02
C TYR A 157 -0.12 7.62 -7.84
N GLU A 158 0.15 6.49 -7.17
CA GLU A 158 1.16 6.41 -6.10
C GLU A 158 2.55 6.78 -6.61
N LEU A 159 2.95 6.24 -7.77
CA LEU A 159 4.22 6.55 -8.40
C LEU A 159 4.33 8.04 -8.73
N MET A 160 3.29 8.63 -9.30
CA MET A 160 3.28 10.06 -9.60
C MET A 160 3.34 10.89 -8.31
N TRP A 161 2.64 10.48 -7.26
CA TRP A 161 2.70 11.10 -5.93
C TRP A 161 4.11 11.07 -5.33
N CYS A 162 4.78 9.92 -5.47
CA CYS A 162 6.20 9.75 -5.12
C CYS A 162 7.11 10.71 -5.89
N ILE A 163 6.99 10.75 -7.23
CA ILE A 163 7.77 11.62 -8.12
C ILE A 163 7.55 13.11 -7.77
N LYS A 164 6.32 13.48 -7.45
CA LYS A 164 5.94 14.84 -7.06
C LYS A 164 6.17 15.13 -5.58
N LYS A 165 6.85 14.25 -4.84
CA LYS A 165 7.19 14.45 -3.42
C LYS A 165 5.96 14.78 -2.55
N GLY A 166 4.86 14.10 -2.83
CA GLY A 166 3.61 14.26 -2.10
C GLY A 166 2.85 15.58 -2.32
N GLN A 167 3.15 16.32 -3.39
CA GLN A 167 2.63 17.67 -3.63
C GLN A 167 1.20 17.75 -4.21
N PHE A 168 0.51 16.63 -4.38
CA PHE A 168 -0.88 16.63 -4.82
C PHE A 168 -1.72 15.64 -4.03
N ASP A 169 -3.02 15.90 -4.02
CA ASP A 169 -4.02 15.07 -3.37
C ASP A 169 -4.34 13.86 -4.24
N TRP A 170 -3.47 12.86 -4.20
CA TRP A 170 -3.65 11.62 -4.95
C TRP A 170 -4.86 10.80 -4.47
N LYS A 171 -5.38 11.07 -3.24
CA LYS A 171 -6.64 10.48 -2.77
C LYS A 171 -7.80 10.96 -3.61
N LYS A 172 -7.90 12.27 -3.77
CA LYS A 172 -8.92 12.88 -4.63
C LYS A 172 -8.74 12.46 -6.09
N GLU A 173 -7.51 12.50 -6.61
CA GLU A 173 -7.27 12.19 -8.02
C GLU A 173 -7.54 10.71 -8.36
N LEU A 174 -7.07 9.77 -7.52
CA LEU A 174 -7.35 8.36 -7.72
C LEU A 174 -8.86 8.09 -7.63
N ARG A 175 -9.56 8.69 -6.66
CA ARG A 175 -11.01 8.53 -6.54
C ARG A 175 -11.72 8.91 -7.84
N ILE A 176 -11.39 10.07 -8.43
CA ILE A 176 -11.94 10.50 -9.71
C ILE A 176 -11.62 9.49 -10.81
N ALA A 177 -10.39 8.96 -10.85
CA ALA A 177 -10.01 7.95 -11.82
C ALA A 177 -10.83 6.66 -11.67
N LEU A 178 -11.03 6.18 -10.43
CA LEU A 178 -11.84 5.00 -10.14
C LEU A 178 -13.32 5.24 -10.52
N GLU A 179 -13.88 6.40 -10.18
CA GLU A 179 -15.26 6.77 -10.56
C GLU A 179 -15.47 6.73 -12.09
N ASN A 180 -14.44 7.09 -12.85
CA ASN A 180 -14.45 7.01 -14.32
C ASN A 180 -14.25 5.57 -14.82
N ILE A 181 -13.31 4.80 -14.25
CA ILE A 181 -13.07 3.40 -14.62
C ILE A 181 -14.33 2.56 -14.42
N TYR A 182 -15.01 2.73 -13.29
CA TYR A 182 -16.19 1.95 -12.93
C TYR A 182 -17.50 2.53 -13.47
N ASP A 183 -17.45 3.72 -14.09
CA ASP A 183 -18.63 4.50 -14.47
C ASP A 183 -19.67 4.54 -13.34
N VAL A 184 -19.24 5.00 -12.16
CA VAL A 184 -20.06 4.94 -10.94
C VAL A 184 -21.35 5.74 -11.12
N ALA A 185 -22.46 5.23 -10.59
CA ALA A 185 -23.76 5.90 -10.60
C ALA A 185 -23.64 7.32 -9.98
N PRO A 186 -24.15 8.38 -10.63
CA PRO A 186 -23.94 9.75 -10.19
C PRO A 186 -24.38 10.02 -8.75
N GLU A 187 -25.45 9.38 -8.29
CA GLU A 187 -25.99 9.48 -6.93
C GLU A 187 -25.07 8.88 -5.86
N LEU A 188 -24.05 8.11 -6.24
CA LEU A 188 -23.06 7.52 -5.34
C LEU A 188 -21.71 8.27 -5.35
N ARG A 189 -21.59 9.32 -6.17
CA ARG A 189 -20.39 10.18 -6.21
C ARG A 189 -20.55 11.30 -5.17
N SER A 190 -19.93 11.13 -4.00
CA SER A 190 -19.96 12.08 -2.87
C SER A 190 -18.65 12.81 -2.61
#